data_AF-A0AAX3H5D6-F1
#
_entry.id   AF-A0AAX3H5D6-F1
#
_cell.length_a   1.000
_cell.length_b   1.000
_cell.length_c   1.000
_cell.angle_alpha   90.00
_cell.angle_beta   90.00
_cell.angle_gamma   90.00
#
_symmetry.space_group_name_H-M   'P 1'
#
loop_
_entity.id
_entity.type
_entity.pdbx_description
1 polymer ?
#
loop_
_entity_poly.entity_id
_entity_poly.type
_entity_poly.pdbx_seq_one_letter_code
_entity_poly.pdbx_strand_id
1 'polypeptide(L)'
;MILNRTELFRGYSLDRFNEICNILSVNKIKYKYKVKNNTYSKKPFYNEITLGNLGQKEDFSYEYLIYVHKDDYEQAEALINSKLR
;
A
#
# COMPACT_ATOMS: atom_id res chain seq x y z
N MET A 1 6.15 -13.23 17.07
CA MET A 1 5.23 -13.73 16.03
C MET A 1 3.86 -13.12 16.32
N ILE A 2 3.53 -12.00 15.68
CA ILE A 2 2.19 -11.39 15.81
C ILE A 2 1.81 -10.95 14.39
N LEU A 3 1.06 -11.79 13.69
CA LEU A 3 0.60 -11.59 12.32
C LEU A 3 -0.77 -10.86 12.31
N ASN A 4 -0.98 -9.91 13.22
CA ASN A 4 -2.25 -9.21 13.36
C ASN A 4 -2.33 -8.01 12.40
N ARG A 5 -2.08 -8.26 11.11
CA ARG A 5 -2.19 -7.25 10.06
C ARG A 5 -3.41 -7.53 9.20
N THR A 6 -4.20 -6.50 8.95
CA THR A 6 -5.37 -6.55 8.08
C THR A 6 -5.09 -5.75 6.81
N GLU A 7 -5.58 -6.26 5.67
CA GLU A 7 -5.57 -5.54 4.40
C GLU A 7 -6.55 -4.36 4.48
N LEU A 8 -6.02 -3.14 4.28
CA LEU A 8 -6.80 -1.91 4.31
C LEU A 8 -7.15 -1.41 2.91
N PHE A 9 -6.23 -1.61 1.96
CA PHE A 9 -6.42 -1.17 0.60
C PHE A 9 -5.73 -2.13 -0.35
N ARG A 10 -6.41 -2.41 -1.46
CA ARG A 10 -5.88 -3.14 -2.60
C ARG A 10 -6.39 -2.47 -3.87
N GLY A 11 -5.47 -2.05 -4.74
CA GLY A 11 -5.83 -1.40 -5.99
C GLY A 11 -4.65 -1.16 -6.91
N TYR A 12 -4.93 -0.65 -8.10
CA TYR A 12 -3.93 -0.36 -9.13
C TYR A 12 -3.66 1.15 -9.28
N SER A 13 -4.45 2.00 -8.62
CA SER A 13 -4.32 3.45 -8.68
C SER A 13 -3.21 3.95 -7.74
N LEU A 14 -2.09 4.40 -8.32
CA LEU A 14 -0.99 5.01 -7.56
C LEU A 14 -1.44 6.26 -6.79
N ASP A 15 -2.32 7.06 -7.39
CA ASP A 15 -2.87 8.28 -6.77
C ASP A 15 -3.59 7.98 -5.46
N ARG A 16 -4.56 7.05 -5.48
CA ARG A 16 -5.25 6.57 -4.27
C ARG A 16 -4.29 5.95 -3.25
N PHE A 17 -3.29 5.19 -3.71
CA PHE A 17 -2.29 4.62 -2.82
C PHE A 17 -1.51 5.70 -2.06
N ASN A 18 -1.03 6.73 -2.77
CA ASN A 18 -0.31 7.84 -2.17
C ASN A 18 -1.18 8.64 -1.20
N GLU A 19 -2.45 8.87 -1.54
CA GLU A 19 -3.38 9.57 -0.66
C GLU A 19 -3.59 8.81 0.65
N ILE A 20 -3.84 7.49 0.57
CA ILE A 20 -4.01 6.65 1.75
C ILE A 20 -2.71 6.63 2.59
N CYS A 21 -1.54 6.46 1.98
CA CYS A 21 -0.27 6.53 2.69
C CYS A 21 -0.06 7.87 3.40
N ASN A 22 -0.42 8.98 2.76
CA ASN A 22 -0.34 10.30 3.38
C ASN A 22 -1.27 10.42 4.58
N ILE A 23 -2.53 9.96 4.46
CA ILE A 23 -3.49 9.94 5.59
C ILE A 23 -2.93 9.14 6.76
N LEU A 24 -2.43 7.93 6.52
CA LEU A 24 -1.87 7.08 7.56
C LEU A 24 -0.64 7.71 8.22
N SER A 25 0.25 8.32 7.43
CA SER A 25 1.46 8.99 7.90
C SER A 25 1.14 10.20 8.79
N VAL A 26 0.22 11.07 8.35
CA VAL A 26 -0.22 12.26 9.12
C VAL A 26 -0.86 11.85 10.45
N ASN A 27 -1.63 10.76 10.46
CA ASN A 27 -2.26 10.22 11.67
C ASN A 27 -1.33 9.32 12.50
N LYS A 28 -0.05 9.18 12.12
CA LYS A 28 0.97 8.35 12.79
C LYS A 28 0.56 6.88 12.96
N ILE A 29 -0.30 6.38 12.06
CA ILE A 29 -0.73 4.98 12.06
C ILE A 29 0.38 4.14 11.44
N LYS A 30 0.77 3.05 12.11
CA LYS A 30 1.79 2.15 11.56
C LYS A 30 1.18 1.33 10.44
N TYR A 31 1.71 1.50 9.24
CA TYR A 31 1.31 0.74 8.06
C TYR A 31 2.49 0.05 7.39
N LYS A 32 2.18 -1.01 6.64
CA LYS A 32 3.10 -1.65 5.71
C LYS A 32 2.44 -1.66 4.35
N TYR A 33 3.20 -1.33 3.32
CA TYR A 33 2.74 -1.47 1.95
C TYR A 33 3.52 -2.56 1.21
N LYS A 34 2.87 -3.13 0.20
CA LYS A 34 3.47 -4.07 -0.74
C LYS A 34 3.05 -3.67 -2.13
N VAL A 35 4.02 -3.49 -3.01
CA VAL A 35 3.78 -3.26 -4.44
C VAL A 35 4.13 -4.56 -5.15
N LYS A 36 3.16 -5.13 -5.88
CA LYS A 36 3.39 -6.28 -6.75
C LYS A 36 3.41 -5.80 -8.19
N ASN A 37 4.48 -6.12 -8.90
CA ASN A 37 4.50 -5.97 -10.35
C ASN A 37 3.97 -7.27 -10.98
N ASN A 38 2.84 -7.19 -11.68
CA ASN A 38 2.24 -8.31 -12.42
C ASN A 38 2.99 -8.64 -13.73
N THR A 39 3.89 -7.78 -14.20
CA THR A 39 4.65 -7.96 -15.46
C THR A 39 5.76 -9.02 -15.35
N TYR A 40 6.26 -9.32 -14.14
CA TYR A 40 7.42 -10.22 -13.98
C TYR A 40 7.17 -11.32 -12.95
N SER A 41 6.36 -12.32 -13.34
CA SER A 41 6.46 -13.66 -12.76
C SER A 41 7.80 -14.30 -13.11
N LYS A 42 8.90 -13.90 -12.43
CA LYS A 42 10.14 -14.68 -12.25
C LYS A 42 11.20 -13.92 -11.44
N LYS A 43 11.05 -13.93 -10.11
CA LYS A 43 12.05 -14.46 -9.15
C LYS A 43 11.81 -13.92 -7.74
N PRO A 44 12.00 -14.76 -6.70
CA PRO A 44 11.94 -14.34 -5.32
C PRO A 44 13.30 -13.76 -4.94
N PHE A 45 13.38 -12.54 -4.42
CA PHE A 45 14.27 -12.16 -3.30
C PHE A 45 14.33 -10.65 -3.07
N TYR A 46 14.59 -10.30 -1.81
CA TYR A 46 14.97 -8.99 -1.25
C TYR A 46 13.84 -7.96 -1.14
N ASN A 47 13.30 -7.74 0.07
CA ASN A 47 13.81 -6.82 1.10
C ASN A 47 14.12 -5.42 0.55
N GLU A 48 13.39 -4.45 1.09
CA GLU A 48 13.62 -2.99 1.12
C GLU A 48 14.78 -2.46 0.28
N ILE A 49 14.47 -1.48 -0.58
CA ILE A 49 15.19 -0.22 -0.85
C ILE A 49 14.94 0.19 -2.31
N THR A 50 14.33 1.36 -2.46
CA THR A 50 14.54 2.34 -3.54
C THR A 50 14.79 1.78 -4.94
N LEU A 51 13.75 1.68 -5.77
CA LEU A 51 13.93 1.58 -7.22
C LEU A 51 13.15 2.68 -7.92
N GLY A 52 13.77 3.85 -7.98
CA GLY A 52 13.58 4.73 -9.12
C GLY A 52 14.14 4.02 -10.36
N ASN A 53 13.26 3.42 -11.15
CA ASN A 53 13.52 3.04 -12.53
C ASN A 53 12.23 3.37 -13.30
N LEU A 54 12.22 4.51 -14.00
CA LEU A 54 12.59 4.59 -15.41
C LEU A 54 11.46 4.09 -16.33
N GLY A 55 10.53 5.01 -16.60
CA GLY A 55 10.12 5.29 -17.98
C GLY A 55 9.41 4.20 -18.78
N GLN A 56 8.55 3.39 -18.18
CA GLN A 56 7.63 2.54 -18.95
C GLN A 56 6.20 2.83 -18.51
N LYS A 57 5.35 3.21 -19.47
CA LYS A 57 3.90 3.39 -19.29
C LYS A 57 3.31 2.03 -18.88
N GLU A 58 3.23 1.81 -17.57
CA GLU A 58 2.71 0.62 -16.92
C GLU A 58 1.40 0.96 -16.21
N ASP A 59 0.42 1.45 -16.98
CA ASP A 59 -0.84 2.01 -16.44
C ASP A 59 -1.64 0.99 -15.58
N PHE A 60 -1.37 -0.32 -15.68
CA PHE A 60 -2.07 -1.36 -14.90
C PHE A 60 -1.17 -2.50 -14.37
N SER A 61 0.15 -2.36 -14.46
CA SER A 61 1.06 -3.47 -14.11
C SER A 61 1.29 -3.63 -12.61
N TYR A 62 0.99 -2.60 -11.81
CA TYR A 62 1.33 -2.57 -10.39
C TYR A 62 0.08 -2.69 -9.51
N GLU A 63 0.02 -3.76 -8.72
CA GLU A 63 -0.96 -3.93 -7.64
C GLU A 63 -0.37 -3.38 -6.34
N TYR A 64 -1.00 -2.37 -5.78
CA TYR A 64 -0.65 -1.77 -4.50
C TYR A 64 -1.51 -2.35 -3.39
N LEU A 65 -0.89 -2.85 -2.33
CA LEU A 65 -1.54 -3.37 -1.14
C LEU A 65 -1.05 -2.62 0.09
N ILE A 66 -1.96 -2.21 0.96
CA ILE A 66 -1.66 -1.56 2.24
C ILE A 66 -2.21 -2.43 3.36
N TYR A 67 -1.38 -2.66 4.36
CA TYR A 67 -1.69 -3.43 5.56
C TYR A 67 -1.49 -2.56 6.80
N VAL A 68 -2.44 -2.64 7.73
CA VAL A 68 -2.36 -1.97 9.04
C VAL A 68 -2.53 -2.98 10.17
N HIS A 69 -2.22 -2.60 11.40
CA HIS A 69 -2.50 -3.45 12.55
C HIS A 69 -4.02 -3.60 12.72
N LYS A 70 -4.49 -4.76 13.19
CA LYS A 70 -5.92 -5.01 13.38
C LYS A 70 -6.57 -4.00 14.32
N ASP A 71 -5.89 -3.64 15.40
CA ASP A 71 -6.34 -2.60 16.36
C ASP A 71 -6.47 -1.20 15.74
N ASP A 72 -5.66 -0.89 14.71
CA ASP A 72 -5.69 0.40 14.03
C ASP A 72 -6.61 0.38 12.78
N TYR A 73 -7.14 -0.78 12.40
CA TYR A 73 -7.90 -0.96 11.16
C TYR A 73 -9.15 -0.07 11.13
N GLU A 74 -9.96 -0.10 12.19
CA GLU A 74 -11.21 0.69 12.24
C GLU A 74 -10.94 2.19 12.16
N GLN A 75 -9.89 2.69 12.84
CA GLN A 75 -9.50 4.09 12.72
C GLN A 75 -9.02 4.43 11.32
N ALA A 76 -8.17 3.59 10.74
CA ALA A 76 -7.62 3.80 9.41
C ALA A 76 -8.74 3.80 8.34
N GLU A 77 -9.67 2.86 8.41
CA GLU A 77 -10.82 2.76 7.50
C GLU A 77 -11.75 3.96 7.62
N ALA A 78 -12.05 4.41 8.84
CA ALA A 78 -12.85 5.60 9.07
C ALA A 78 -12.20 6.87 8.50
N LEU A 79 -10.88 7.03 8.66
CA LEU A 79 -10.13 8.17 8.13
C LEU A 79 -10.13 8.20 6.60
N ILE A 80 -9.92 7.04 5.97
CA ILE A 80 -9.95 6.86 4.52
C ILE A 80 -11.35 7.22 3.99
N ASN A 81 -12.41 6.62 4.56
CA ASN A 81 -13.79 6.89 4.15
C ASN A 81 -14.21 8.35 4.38
N SER A 82 -13.66 9.02 5.39
CA SER A 82 -13.93 10.43 5.64
C SER A 82 -13.24 11.38 4.64
N LYS A 83 -12.13 10.97 4.02
CA LYS A 83 -11.31 11.82 3.15
C LYS A 83 -11.57 11.58 1.65
N LEU A 84 -11.94 10.35 1.26
CA LEU A 84 -12.22 9.95 -0.11
C LEU A 84 -13.69 10.16 -0.54
N ARG A 85 -14.47 10.91 0.24
CA ARG A 85 -15.91 11.12 0.04
C ARG A 85 -16.21 12.29 -0.89
#